data_AF-A0A8T7H5W2-F1
#
_entry.id   AF-A0A8T7H5W2-F1
#
_cell.length_a   1.000
_cell.length_b   1.000
_cell.length_c   1.000
_cell.angle_alpha   90.00
_cell.angle_beta   90.00
_cell.angle_gamma   90.00
#
_symmetry.space_group_name_H-M   'P 1'
#
loop_
_entity.id
_entity.type
_entity.pdbx_description
1 polymer ?
#
loop_
_entity_poly.entity_id
_entity_poly.type
_entity_poly.pdbx_seq_one_letter_code
_entity_poly.pdbx_strand_id
1 'polypeptide(L)'
;MVDTKSNCEALEWNNILGLSLETNAHGELIQPDTCIGTSTYDCSQHFGNDIGCNDNSDVCHWSAPTCNKKVCLEFDDETDCNAIDGCGWEGLYNYALCCDGNGIQPNECLPDKTNKIVGLSSETNAHAEIPVAITDDSRYPSLEYGVNEVCYGTLNCETKHEYLDGACSGGKEIMLSLSDYGNAHIGLLDTYSLKICCEADFQGGTFCGDRSVQNDPPNDNDLEEECDFSDYCIMVGDEKCTCWAGYESEYDDIEDLWYCKAIEGGTIYWSEDYIGMLQLPEKNIIVGETTIYLIKSDIDPDLDGTQVEFEIYEDDWFGDDNIRTGSNALSATFVNGKAIANWTISIEDIENSKPTIIEGDLFEFYFEVDGDTSAILDINITAMPSCDTKLRCMDYNEAQCGLDACQIASDSLESIDCDDPDINCYCEFDQTNNACAPAWGIPGVGTCSYEEITDDNCDDMFLTYSWISTWTDLEDLDGVGEALCGEGGSSTIPCPAQIQLSFFNYYNAIVIIVLIALIYFLIGLNKKKLKRKANTLKGTRKKKK
;
A
#
# COMPACT_ATOMS: atom_id res chain seq x y z
N MET A 1 3.59 7.58 36.89
CA MET A 1 2.88 6.45 36.27
C MET A 1 1.67 7.05 35.60
N VAL A 2 1.83 7.39 34.34
CA VAL A 2 0.76 7.72 33.40
C VAL A 2 0.81 6.61 32.36
N ASP A 3 -0.34 6.18 31.87
CA ASP A 3 -0.44 5.09 30.91
C ASP A 3 0.14 5.55 29.56
N THR A 4 0.99 4.74 28.94
CA THR A 4 1.64 5.07 27.66
C THR A 4 0.85 4.58 26.45
N LYS A 5 -0.31 3.94 26.64
CA LYS A 5 -1.06 3.36 25.52
C LYS A 5 -1.71 4.40 24.58
N SER A 6 -2.20 5.53 25.09
CA SER A 6 -3.03 6.48 24.32
C SER A 6 -2.26 7.46 23.41
N ASN A 7 -0.98 7.21 23.14
CA ASN A 7 -0.12 8.11 22.36
C ASN A 7 0.54 7.42 21.14
N CYS A 8 0.15 6.18 20.83
CA CYS A 8 0.64 5.42 19.68
C CYS A 8 -0.39 5.30 18.52
N GLU A 9 -1.61 5.80 18.72
CA GLU A 9 -2.74 5.68 17.78
C GLU A 9 -2.85 6.93 16.85
N ALA A 10 -1.71 7.60 16.57
CA ALA A 10 -1.68 8.92 15.89
C ALA A 10 -0.60 9.07 14.80
N LEU A 11 0.08 7.98 14.42
CA LEU A 11 1.14 7.95 13.40
C LEU A 11 1.09 6.59 12.66
N GLU A 12 0.16 6.42 11.72
CA GLU A 12 -0.09 5.13 11.04
C GLU A 12 0.96 4.75 9.99
N TRP A 13 2.20 4.53 10.43
CA TRP A 13 3.25 3.88 9.64
C TRP A 13 2.94 2.39 9.48
N ASN A 14 2.08 2.04 8.51
CA ASN A 14 1.75 0.66 8.15
C ASN A 14 2.90 -0.06 7.39
N ASN A 15 4.06 -0.16 8.04
CA ASN A 15 5.14 -1.08 7.69
C ASN A 15 4.93 -2.39 8.47
N ILE A 16 4.51 -3.44 7.78
CA ILE A 16 3.98 -4.67 8.38
C ILE A 16 5.11 -5.53 8.99
N LEU A 17 5.27 -5.47 10.32
CA LEU A 17 6.01 -6.43 11.15
C LEU A 17 5.39 -6.46 12.56
N GLY A 18 5.03 -7.63 13.09
CA GLY A 18 4.30 -7.71 14.36
C GLY A 18 4.48 -9.00 15.15
N LEU A 19 4.89 -8.84 16.41
CA LEU A 19 5.05 -9.88 17.46
C LEU A 19 6.17 -10.89 17.15
N SER A 20 6.67 -11.73 18.07
CA SER A 20 6.51 -11.86 19.53
C SER A 20 7.88 -11.99 20.25
N LEU A 21 8.06 -12.88 21.25
CA LEU A 21 9.26 -12.95 22.12
C LEU A 21 9.79 -14.39 22.37
N GLU A 22 10.88 -14.81 21.68
CA GLU A 22 12.13 -15.41 22.25
C GLU A 22 13.05 -16.11 21.19
N THR A 23 14.07 -15.38 20.67
CA THR A 23 15.41 -15.84 20.17
C THR A 23 15.66 -16.55 18.79
N ASN A 24 16.45 -15.89 17.90
CA ASN A 24 17.51 -16.42 16.97
C ASN A 24 17.36 -16.63 15.40
N ALA A 25 16.66 -15.77 14.63
CA ALA A 25 16.41 -16.03 13.19
C ALA A 25 17.61 -15.92 12.20
N HIS A 26 17.45 -16.49 10.98
CA HIS A 26 18.31 -16.35 9.79
C HIS A 26 17.53 -15.63 8.64
N GLY A 27 18.16 -15.31 7.49
CA GLY A 27 17.45 -14.65 6.36
C GLY A 27 17.95 -14.98 4.95
N GLU A 28 17.13 -14.65 3.93
CA GLU A 28 17.39 -14.83 2.49
C GLU A 28 17.23 -13.51 1.68
N LEU A 29 18.15 -13.27 0.73
CA LEU A 29 18.20 -12.12 -0.17
C LEU A 29 17.55 -12.43 -1.54
N ILE A 30 16.50 -11.69 -1.89
CA ILE A 30 15.80 -11.84 -3.17
C ILE A 30 16.52 -11.04 -4.28
N GLN A 31 16.92 -11.72 -5.35
CA GLN A 31 17.41 -11.06 -6.58
C GLN A 31 16.22 -10.64 -7.48
N PRO A 32 16.26 -9.44 -8.11
CA PRO A 32 15.09 -8.84 -8.78
C PRO A 32 14.56 -9.57 -10.02
N ASP A 33 15.33 -10.50 -10.61
CA ASP A 33 14.98 -11.18 -11.86
C ASP A 33 13.98 -12.36 -11.70
N THR A 34 13.59 -12.75 -10.48
CA THR A 34 12.76 -13.95 -10.24
C THR A 34 11.24 -13.71 -10.32
N CYS A 35 10.76 -12.47 -10.18
CA CYS A 35 9.33 -12.16 -10.03
C CYS A 35 8.51 -12.14 -11.35
N ILE A 36 8.74 -13.07 -12.28
CA ILE A 36 7.92 -13.25 -13.50
C ILE A 36 7.62 -14.74 -13.76
N GLY A 37 6.54 -15.26 -13.15
CA GLY A 37 6.16 -16.68 -13.21
C GLY A 37 4.65 -16.94 -13.28
N THR A 38 3.98 -16.56 -14.38
CA THR A 38 2.54 -16.79 -14.55
C THR A 38 2.17 -18.25 -14.88
N SER A 39 2.07 -19.10 -13.85
CA SER A 39 1.42 -20.41 -13.97
C SER A 39 0.63 -20.81 -12.71
N THR A 40 -0.69 -20.76 -12.80
CA THR A 40 -1.60 -21.33 -11.79
C THR A 40 -1.45 -22.85 -11.71
N TYR A 41 -1.05 -23.37 -10.54
CA TYR A 41 -1.10 -24.79 -10.22
C TYR A 41 -2.19 -25.06 -9.18
N ASP A 42 -3.09 -25.99 -9.48
CA ASP A 42 -4.19 -26.43 -8.61
C ASP A 42 -3.71 -27.57 -7.70
N CYS A 43 -3.74 -27.37 -6.39
CA CYS A 43 -3.33 -28.34 -5.36
C CYS A 43 -4.51 -28.99 -4.61
N SER A 44 -5.69 -29.08 -5.21
CA SER A 44 -6.90 -29.63 -4.58
C SER A 44 -7.05 -31.16 -4.63
N GLN A 45 -6.07 -31.95 -4.14
CA GLN A 45 -6.29 -33.38 -3.80
C GLN A 45 -5.14 -34.08 -3.04
N HIS A 46 -5.26 -34.25 -1.71
CA HIS A 46 -5.13 -35.56 -1.01
C HIS A 46 -5.31 -35.41 0.52
N PHE A 47 -5.75 -36.49 1.16
CA PHE A 47 -6.02 -36.67 2.61
C PHE A 47 -7.23 -35.89 3.20
N GLY A 48 -7.93 -36.42 4.22
CA GLY A 48 -7.78 -37.80 4.72
C GLY A 48 -8.30 -38.22 6.10
N ASN A 49 -9.24 -37.51 6.74
CA ASN A 49 -9.87 -37.84 8.04
C ASN A 49 -8.99 -37.83 9.32
N ASP A 50 -9.67 -37.62 10.45
CA ASP A 50 -9.31 -37.98 11.83
C ASP A 50 -8.07 -37.32 12.49
N ILE A 51 -8.15 -36.02 12.75
CA ILE A 51 -7.66 -35.43 14.02
C ILE A 51 -8.80 -34.63 14.63
N GLY A 52 -9.10 -34.83 15.92
CA GLY A 52 -10.10 -34.06 16.65
C GLY A 52 -9.44 -32.98 17.51
N CYS A 53 -9.85 -31.72 17.32
CA CYS A 53 -9.50 -30.65 18.24
C CYS A 53 -10.11 -30.88 19.63
N ASN A 54 -9.46 -30.37 20.67
CA ASN A 54 -9.90 -30.48 22.05
C ASN A 54 -9.69 -29.11 22.73
N ASP A 55 -10.72 -28.60 23.37
CA ASP A 55 -10.84 -27.17 23.70
C ASP A 55 -9.72 -26.61 24.61
N ASN A 56 -9.50 -25.29 24.50
CA ASN A 56 -8.60 -24.42 25.31
C ASN A 56 -7.12 -24.32 24.87
N SER A 57 -6.84 -23.95 23.61
CA SER A 57 -5.60 -23.23 23.25
C SER A 57 -5.73 -22.48 21.92
N ASP A 58 -5.76 -21.15 21.96
CA ASP A 58 -5.95 -20.29 20.79
C ASP A 58 -4.63 -20.04 20.04
N VAL A 59 -4.22 -20.99 19.19
CA VAL A 59 -3.33 -20.72 18.05
C VAL A 59 -3.74 -21.58 16.85
N CYS A 60 -4.26 -20.95 15.81
CA CYS A 60 -4.19 -21.43 14.44
C CYS A 60 -3.67 -20.28 13.58
N HIS A 61 -2.70 -20.56 12.72
CA HIS A 61 -1.90 -19.55 12.03
C HIS A 61 -1.66 -20.04 10.60
N TRP A 62 -1.92 -19.20 9.59
CA TRP A 62 -1.26 -19.14 8.27
C TRP A 62 -1.99 -18.20 7.29
N SER A 63 -1.63 -16.92 7.41
CA SER A 63 -1.54 -15.88 6.38
C SER A 63 -0.17 -15.79 5.72
N ALA A 64 0.08 -16.09 4.44
CA ALA A 64 1.38 -15.67 3.88
C ALA A 64 1.43 -14.13 3.77
N PRO A 65 2.51 -13.43 4.16
CA PRO A 65 2.56 -11.97 4.13
C PRO A 65 2.51 -11.44 2.69
N THR A 66 1.37 -10.88 2.29
CA THR A 66 1.19 -10.29 0.96
C THR A 66 1.83 -8.90 0.89
N CYS A 67 3.14 -8.86 0.62
CA CYS A 67 3.84 -7.60 0.36
C CYS A 67 3.39 -7.04 -1.00
N ASN A 68 2.55 -6.00 -0.99
CA ASN A 68 2.17 -5.24 -2.21
C ASN A 68 3.29 -4.29 -2.70
N LYS A 69 4.49 -4.36 -2.10
CA LYS A 69 5.68 -3.54 -2.35
C LYS A 69 6.87 -4.44 -2.69
N LYS A 70 8.06 -3.86 -2.91
CA LYS A 70 9.28 -4.67 -3.11
C LYS A 70 9.76 -5.26 -1.78
N VAL A 71 9.93 -6.59 -1.76
CA VAL A 71 10.58 -7.29 -0.66
C VAL A 71 12.09 -7.19 -0.81
N CYS A 72 12.78 -6.79 0.25
CA CYS A 72 14.24 -6.68 0.27
C CYS A 72 14.93 -7.81 1.05
N LEU A 73 14.21 -8.47 1.97
CA LEU A 73 14.72 -9.56 2.80
C LEU A 73 13.55 -10.43 3.30
N GLU A 74 13.73 -11.75 3.36
CA GLU A 74 12.74 -12.70 3.91
C GLU A 74 13.29 -13.46 5.14
N PHE A 75 12.41 -13.76 6.11
CA PHE A 75 12.71 -14.45 7.37
C PHE A 75 11.72 -15.60 7.61
N ASP A 76 12.22 -16.74 8.08
CA ASP A 76 11.48 -18.01 8.13
C ASP A 76 10.61 -18.14 9.37
N ASP A 77 11.09 -17.60 10.48
CA ASP A 77 10.42 -17.56 11.78
C ASP A 77 10.68 -16.18 12.42
N GLU A 78 10.00 -15.88 13.54
CA GLU A 78 10.42 -14.82 14.46
C GLU A 78 11.73 -15.22 15.18
N THR A 79 11.99 -16.54 15.33
CA THR A 79 12.87 -17.20 16.32
C THR A 79 13.88 -18.24 15.79
N ASP A 80 13.57 -19.49 15.42
CA ASP A 80 14.60 -20.53 15.12
C ASP A 80 14.40 -21.27 13.79
N CYS A 81 15.35 -21.12 12.86
CA CYS A 81 15.46 -22.00 11.69
C CYS A 81 16.91 -22.34 11.30
N ASN A 82 17.08 -23.54 10.72
CA ASN A 82 18.34 -24.08 10.23
C ASN A 82 18.11 -24.69 8.84
N ALA A 83 18.82 -24.24 7.81
CA ALA A 83 18.63 -24.70 6.43
C ALA A 83 18.70 -26.22 6.24
N ILE A 84 17.66 -26.75 5.59
CA ILE A 84 17.64 -28.11 5.04
C ILE A 84 18.00 -28.04 3.55
N ASP A 85 19.17 -28.55 3.17
CA ASP A 85 19.53 -28.79 1.77
C ASP A 85 18.65 -29.92 1.18
N GLY A 86 17.67 -29.55 0.34
CA GLY A 86 16.84 -30.51 -0.38
C GLY A 86 15.65 -29.90 -1.10
N CYS A 87 15.79 -29.69 -2.41
CA CYS A 87 14.76 -29.14 -3.31
C CYS A 87 13.38 -29.80 -3.13
N GLY A 88 12.34 -29.00 -2.87
CA GLY A 88 10.97 -29.53 -2.79
C GLY A 88 9.86 -28.53 -2.45
N TRP A 89 10.16 -27.41 -1.81
CA TRP A 89 9.17 -26.43 -1.34
C TRP A 89 9.69 -25.01 -1.62
N GLU A 90 8.98 -24.25 -2.43
CA GLU A 90 9.20 -22.82 -2.65
C GLU A 90 8.14 -22.07 -1.83
N GLY A 91 8.57 -21.06 -1.07
CA GLY A 91 7.72 -20.27 -0.16
C GLY A 91 7.42 -20.97 1.17
N LEU A 92 7.92 -20.37 2.26
CA LEU A 92 7.30 -20.31 3.60
C LEU A 92 8.14 -19.43 4.54
N TYR A 93 8.49 -18.24 4.06
CA TYR A 93 9.03 -17.18 4.89
C TYR A 93 7.84 -16.40 5.48
N ASN A 94 7.69 -16.45 6.81
CA ASN A 94 6.52 -15.90 7.52
C ASN A 94 6.59 -14.37 7.68
N TYR A 95 7.78 -13.78 7.54
CA TYR A 95 8.02 -12.34 7.69
C TYR A 95 8.90 -11.83 6.55
N ALA A 96 8.65 -10.61 6.11
CA ALA A 96 9.36 -9.98 5.00
C ALA A 96 9.65 -8.51 5.31
N LEU A 97 10.89 -8.05 5.08
CA LEU A 97 11.21 -6.63 5.10
C LEU A 97 10.76 -6.00 3.77
N CYS A 98 9.52 -5.53 3.76
CA CYS A 98 8.98 -4.68 2.71
C CYS A 98 9.55 -3.26 2.85
N CYS A 99 10.37 -2.82 1.90
CA CYS A 99 10.87 -1.44 1.88
C CYS A 99 10.11 -0.64 0.81
N ASP A 100 9.45 0.45 1.24
CA ASP A 100 8.79 1.37 0.32
C ASP A 100 9.79 2.36 -0.29
N GLY A 101 9.75 2.56 -1.60
CA GLY A 101 10.77 3.37 -2.26
C GLY A 101 10.73 3.38 -3.78
N ASN A 102 10.52 4.60 -4.29
CA ASN A 102 10.64 4.97 -5.70
C ASN A 102 12.12 5.19 -6.13
N GLY A 103 13.08 4.67 -5.35
CA GLY A 103 14.51 4.71 -5.68
C GLY A 103 14.80 4.00 -7.01
N ILE A 104 15.60 4.64 -7.86
CA ILE A 104 15.82 4.22 -9.27
C ILE A 104 16.41 2.81 -9.36
N GLN A 105 17.26 2.41 -8.40
CA GLN A 105 17.68 1.03 -8.18
C GLN A 105 17.65 0.72 -6.66
N PRO A 106 16.54 0.17 -6.11
CA PRO A 106 16.37 0.10 -4.66
C PRO A 106 17.27 -0.95 -3.98
N ASN A 107 17.92 -1.84 -4.73
CA ASN A 107 18.84 -2.85 -4.19
C ASN A 107 20.30 -2.66 -4.69
N GLU A 108 20.64 -1.51 -5.31
CA GLU A 108 22.01 -1.24 -5.77
C GLU A 108 22.85 -0.61 -4.65
N CYS A 109 23.95 -1.27 -4.28
CA CYS A 109 24.94 -0.69 -3.37
C CYS A 109 25.73 0.43 -4.07
N LEU A 110 25.82 1.60 -3.45
CA LEU A 110 26.67 2.69 -3.90
C LEU A 110 28.16 2.24 -3.93
N PRO A 111 29.01 2.81 -4.79
CA PRO A 111 30.41 2.37 -4.94
C PRO A 111 31.28 2.49 -3.68
N ASP A 112 30.88 3.31 -2.72
CA ASP A 112 31.49 3.49 -1.39
C ASP A 112 30.78 2.71 -0.27
N LYS A 113 29.63 2.09 -0.58
CA LYS A 113 28.73 1.34 0.32
C LYS A 113 28.07 2.17 1.43
N THR A 114 27.96 3.48 1.26
CA THR A 114 27.25 4.37 2.20
C THR A 114 25.79 3.98 2.42
N ASN A 115 25.12 3.43 1.39
CA ASN A 115 23.72 2.97 1.47
C ASN A 115 23.51 1.50 1.92
N LYS A 116 24.53 0.83 2.48
CA LYS A 116 24.42 -0.54 3.00
C LYS A 116 23.62 -0.52 4.31
N ILE A 117 22.61 -1.39 4.42
CA ILE A 117 21.86 -1.67 5.66
C ILE A 117 22.57 -2.78 6.45
N VAL A 118 22.92 -3.90 5.79
CA VAL A 118 23.44 -5.11 6.42
C VAL A 118 24.22 -5.96 5.40
N GLY A 119 25.28 -6.65 5.82
CA GLY A 119 25.97 -7.66 5.00
C GLY A 119 25.52 -9.08 5.36
N LEU A 120 25.50 -10.00 4.41
CA LEU A 120 24.95 -11.35 4.56
C LEU A 120 25.95 -12.43 4.13
N SER A 121 26.15 -13.45 4.95
CA SER A 121 27.15 -14.52 4.71
C SER A 121 26.92 -15.34 3.44
N SER A 122 25.70 -15.35 2.93
CA SER A 122 25.21 -16.16 1.82
C SER A 122 23.94 -15.50 1.24
N GLU A 123 23.48 -15.96 0.09
CA GLU A 123 22.17 -15.55 -0.47
C GLU A 123 21.02 -16.14 0.35
N THR A 124 21.18 -17.37 0.84
CA THR A 124 20.22 -18.15 1.65
C THR A 124 20.75 -18.43 3.06
N ASN A 125 19.88 -18.53 4.07
CA ASN A 125 20.22 -18.88 5.47
C ASN A 125 21.42 -18.07 6.00
N ALA A 126 21.43 -16.77 5.74
CA ALA A 126 22.57 -15.93 6.05
C ALA A 126 22.69 -15.63 7.55
N HIS A 127 23.92 -15.49 8.03
CA HIS A 127 24.21 -14.65 9.18
C HIS A 127 24.48 -13.22 8.70
N ALA A 128 24.18 -12.25 9.56
CA ALA A 128 24.37 -10.82 9.29
C ALA A 128 25.74 -10.28 9.78
N GLU A 129 26.16 -9.16 9.19
CA GLU A 129 27.19 -8.25 9.68
C GLU A 129 26.69 -6.80 9.60
N ILE A 130 27.21 -5.93 10.47
CA ILE A 130 26.88 -4.49 10.46
C ILE A 130 27.23 -3.82 9.12
N PRO A 131 26.57 -2.71 8.74
CA PRO A 131 26.81 -2.04 7.46
C PRO A 131 28.22 -1.49 7.33
N VAL A 132 28.80 -0.97 8.42
CA VAL A 132 30.14 -0.37 8.41
C VAL A 132 31.21 -1.46 8.33
N ALA A 133 31.97 -1.48 7.24
CA ALA A 133 33.22 -2.24 7.16
C ALA A 133 34.22 -1.69 8.19
N ILE A 134 34.42 -2.41 9.30
CA ILE A 134 35.18 -1.94 10.46
C ILE A 134 36.64 -1.67 10.09
N THR A 135 36.98 -0.39 9.95
CA THR A 135 38.32 0.07 9.61
C THR A 135 39.16 0.30 10.87
N ASP A 136 40.09 -0.63 11.12
CA ASP A 136 41.20 -0.55 12.08
C ASP A 136 40.84 -0.56 13.60
N ASP A 137 39.58 -0.70 14.01
CA ASP A 137 39.27 -0.99 15.43
C ASP A 137 39.52 -2.46 15.78
N SER A 138 40.72 -2.70 16.30
CA SER A 138 41.21 -3.99 16.82
C SER A 138 40.35 -4.70 17.88
N ARG A 139 39.24 -4.10 18.34
CA ARG A 139 38.27 -4.74 19.25
C ARG A 139 37.36 -5.76 18.57
N TYR A 140 37.18 -5.69 17.25
CA TYR A 140 36.27 -6.55 16.51
C TYR A 140 37.04 -7.56 15.62
N PRO A 141 36.54 -8.79 15.44
CA PRO A 141 37.06 -9.70 14.43
C PRO A 141 36.80 -9.14 13.03
N SER A 142 37.63 -9.50 12.06
CA SER A 142 37.47 -9.06 10.67
C SER A 142 36.17 -9.60 10.08
N LEU A 143 35.23 -8.69 9.81
CA LEU A 143 34.01 -8.96 9.06
C LEU A 143 34.37 -9.28 7.59
N GLU A 144 33.72 -10.29 7.00
CA GLU A 144 34.11 -10.88 5.70
C GLU A 144 32.95 -10.97 4.67
N TYR A 145 31.71 -10.60 5.00
CA TYR A 145 30.54 -10.86 4.14
C TYR A 145 30.33 -9.81 3.02
N GLY A 146 31.41 -9.25 2.49
CA GLY A 146 31.41 -8.25 1.42
C GLY A 146 31.05 -8.78 0.02
N VAL A 147 30.18 -9.80 -0.08
CA VAL A 147 29.75 -10.48 -1.31
C VAL A 147 28.24 -10.48 -1.52
N ASN A 148 27.44 -10.51 -0.45
CA ASN A 148 25.99 -10.34 -0.51
C ASN A 148 25.65 -9.22 0.47
N GLU A 149 25.18 -8.08 -0.03
CA GLU A 149 24.97 -6.87 0.77
C GLU A 149 23.59 -6.31 0.48
N VAL A 150 22.83 -6.08 1.54
CA VAL A 150 21.53 -5.42 1.46
C VAL A 150 21.79 -3.94 1.54
N CYS A 151 21.58 -3.25 0.42
CA CYS A 151 21.70 -1.80 0.31
C CYS A 151 20.36 -1.24 -0.15
N TYR A 152 19.97 -0.05 0.29
CA TYR A 152 18.68 0.54 -0.07
C TYR A 152 18.74 2.02 -0.40
N GLY A 153 18.34 2.36 -1.63
CA GLY A 153 18.19 3.75 -2.10
C GLY A 153 19.36 4.64 -1.67
N THR A 154 19.08 5.58 -0.77
CA THR A 154 20.06 6.46 -0.11
C THR A 154 19.99 6.36 1.42
N LEU A 155 19.71 5.19 2.01
CA LEU A 155 19.67 5.06 3.47
C LEU A 155 21.08 5.10 4.09
N ASN A 156 21.45 6.15 4.83
CA ASN A 156 22.69 6.20 5.59
C ASN A 156 22.52 5.48 6.93
N CYS A 157 23.05 4.26 7.02
CA CYS A 157 22.85 3.36 8.14
C CYS A 157 24.06 3.27 9.07
N GLU A 158 23.88 3.68 10.32
CA GLU A 158 24.84 3.47 11.39
C GLU A 158 24.45 2.29 12.29
N THR A 159 25.39 1.86 13.14
CA THR A 159 25.14 0.83 14.15
C THR A 159 25.28 1.42 15.53
N LYS A 160 24.29 1.19 16.39
CA LYS A 160 24.31 1.57 17.81
C LYS A 160 24.11 0.38 18.71
N HIS A 161 24.88 0.29 19.79
CA HIS A 161 24.62 -0.64 20.87
C HIS A 161 23.91 0.10 22.02
N GLU A 162 22.65 -0.24 22.28
CA GLU A 162 21.73 0.44 23.20
C GLU A 162 22.37 0.82 24.55
N TYR A 163 23.10 -0.11 25.17
CA TYR A 163 23.77 0.07 26.47
C TYR A 163 25.03 0.97 26.45
N LEU A 164 25.52 1.35 25.27
CA LEU A 164 26.75 2.14 25.07
C LEU A 164 26.45 3.49 24.38
N ASP A 165 25.65 3.46 23.33
CA ASP A 165 25.43 4.55 22.38
C ASP A 165 24.00 5.13 22.42
N GLY A 166 23.13 4.51 23.24
CA GLY A 166 21.70 4.81 23.33
C GLY A 166 20.89 4.24 22.17
N ALA A 167 19.62 4.63 22.09
CA ALA A 167 18.76 4.35 20.95
C ALA A 167 19.19 5.15 19.70
N CYS A 168 18.57 4.85 18.55
CA CYS A 168 18.66 5.71 17.37
C CYS A 168 18.22 7.15 17.72
N SER A 169 18.88 8.13 17.14
CA SER A 169 18.77 9.54 17.57
C SER A 169 19.08 10.49 16.43
N GLY A 170 18.37 11.61 16.34
CA GLY A 170 18.58 12.61 15.30
C GLY A 170 17.93 12.25 13.97
N GLY A 171 16.66 11.84 13.99
CA GLY A 171 15.90 11.48 12.78
C GLY A 171 16.07 10.03 12.30
N LYS A 172 17.10 9.31 12.77
CA LYS A 172 17.31 7.90 12.41
C LYS A 172 16.30 6.96 13.05
N GLU A 173 15.72 6.07 12.25
CA GLU A 173 14.83 5.01 12.69
C GLU A 173 15.57 3.66 12.82
N ILE A 174 15.02 2.73 13.60
CA ILE A 174 15.54 1.36 13.67
C ILE A 174 15.01 0.60 12.45
N MET A 175 15.88 0.06 11.60
CA MET A 175 15.46 -0.81 10.49
C MET A 175 15.43 -2.30 10.88
N LEU A 176 16.37 -2.73 11.73
CA LEU A 176 16.46 -4.08 12.29
C LEU A 176 17.38 -4.10 13.52
N SER A 177 17.37 -5.20 14.29
CA SER A 177 18.38 -5.45 15.32
C SER A 177 19.21 -6.71 15.02
N LEU A 178 20.42 -6.75 15.59
CA LEU A 178 21.41 -7.82 15.37
C LEU A 178 21.90 -8.40 16.71
N SER A 179 22.13 -9.72 16.75
CA SER A 179 22.59 -10.39 17.98
C SER A 179 24.06 -10.09 18.37
N ASP A 180 24.89 -9.68 17.40
CA ASP A 180 26.30 -9.31 17.55
C ASP A 180 26.71 -8.41 16.36
N TYR A 181 27.95 -7.92 16.30
CA TYR A 181 28.46 -7.08 15.21
C TYR A 181 28.73 -7.85 13.90
N GLY A 182 28.81 -9.19 13.95
CA GLY A 182 29.07 -10.06 12.82
C GLY A 182 28.85 -11.53 13.15
N ASN A 183 28.60 -12.36 12.13
CA ASN A 183 28.00 -13.69 12.29
C ASN A 183 26.69 -13.62 13.13
N ALA A 184 25.94 -12.54 12.97
CA ALA A 184 24.79 -12.21 13.80
C ALA A 184 23.52 -12.90 13.29
N HIS A 185 22.57 -13.10 14.19
CA HIS A 185 21.17 -13.38 13.88
C HIS A 185 20.45 -12.04 13.73
N ILE A 186 19.52 -11.96 12.78
CA ILE A 186 18.66 -10.78 12.60
C ILE A 186 17.45 -10.92 13.53
N GLY A 187 16.91 -9.80 14.00
CA GLY A 187 15.68 -9.76 14.79
C GLY A 187 14.90 -8.47 14.54
N LEU A 188 13.68 -8.46 15.08
CA LEU A 188 12.78 -7.31 15.09
C LEU A 188 13.45 -6.09 15.74
N LEU A 189 12.86 -4.91 15.58
CA LEU A 189 13.45 -3.63 15.99
C LEU A 189 13.97 -3.64 17.44
N ASP A 190 13.28 -4.35 18.35
CA ASP A 190 13.64 -4.49 19.77
C ASP A 190 14.08 -5.88 20.26
N THR A 191 14.36 -6.84 19.37
CA THR A 191 14.83 -8.18 19.77
C THR A 191 16.24 -8.16 20.40
N TYR A 192 17.17 -7.38 19.83
CA TYR A 192 18.56 -7.31 20.30
C TYR A 192 18.99 -5.87 20.63
N SER A 193 20.08 -5.75 21.40
CA SER A 193 20.63 -4.45 21.83
C SER A 193 21.54 -3.78 20.81
N LEU A 194 21.92 -4.45 19.72
CA LEU A 194 22.59 -3.82 18.59
C LEU A 194 21.54 -3.44 17.54
N LYS A 195 21.37 -2.15 17.30
CA LYS A 195 20.41 -1.58 16.34
C LYS A 195 21.13 -1.18 15.05
N ILE A 196 20.50 -1.41 13.91
CA ILE A 196 20.83 -0.70 12.67
C ILE A 196 19.91 0.52 12.59
N CYS A 197 20.49 1.69 12.74
CA CYS A 197 19.82 2.98 12.74
C CYS A 197 20.05 3.64 11.38
N CYS A 198 19.01 3.80 10.57
CA CYS A 198 19.11 4.47 9.27
C CYS A 198 18.34 5.79 9.28
N GLU A 199 18.94 6.84 8.73
CA GLU A 199 18.17 7.91 8.10
C GLU A 199 18.02 7.59 6.61
N ALA A 200 16.95 8.07 5.98
CA ALA A 200 17.06 8.37 4.56
C ALA A 200 18.00 9.58 4.43
N ASP A 201 19.23 9.36 3.96
CA ASP A 201 20.10 10.46 3.56
C ASP A 201 19.49 11.02 2.28
N PHE A 202 18.67 12.05 2.46
CA PHE A 202 17.91 12.65 1.39
C PHE A 202 18.85 13.53 0.57
N GLN A 203 19.67 12.89 -0.28
CA GLN A 203 20.66 13.54 -1.14
C GLN A 203 20.01 14.31 -2.31
N GLY A 204 19.16 15.28 -1.98
CA GLY A 204 19.46 16.64 -2.43
C GLY A 204 20.89 16.95 -1.98
N GLY A 205 21.80 17.02 -2.95
CA GLY A 205 23.21 16.71 -2.68
C GLY A 205 23.93 17.73 -1.78
N THR A 206 24.64 17.22 -0.78
CA THR A 206 25.66 17.93 0.02
C THR A 206 25.13 19.11 0.87
N PHE A 207 24.52 18.80 2.00
CA PHE A 207 24.26 19.79 3.06
C PHE A 207 25.59 20.31 3.66
N CYS A 208 25.79 21.64 3.61
CA CYS A 208 26.91 22.33 4.27
C CYS A 208 26.40 23.04 5.54
N GLY A 209 26.56 22.43 6.72
CA GLY A 209 26.00 23.04 7.94
C GLY A 209 26.35 22.43 9.30
N ASP A 210 27.06 21.28 9.40
CA ASP A 210 27.50 20.77 10.71
C ASP A 210 28.41 21.80 11.41
N ARG A 211 27.98 22.29 12.57
CA ARG A 211 28.63 23.41 13.25
C ARG A 211 29.77 22.99 14.17
N SER A 212 30.51 21.94 13.82
CA SER A 212 31.72 21.55 14.54
C SER A 212 32.81 22.63 14.38
N VAL A 213 33.15 23.28 15.50
CA VAL A 213 34.05 24.45 15.50
C VAL A 213 35.50 24.04 15.28
N GLN A 214 35.90 23.91 14.01
CA GLN A 214 37.31 23.81 13.63
C GLN A 214 38.02 25.13 13.93
N ASN A 215 39.11 25.06 14.70
CA ASN A 215 39.87 26.23 15.15
C ASN A 215 41.13 26.39 14.29
N ASP A 216 40.97 26.71 13.00
CA ASP A 216 42.12 26.91 12.12
C ASP A 216 42.83 28.26 12.34
N PRO A 217 44.14 28.36 12.04
CA PRO A 217 44.95 29.51 12.39
C PRO A 217 44.71 30.70 11.45
N PRO A 218 44.76 31.94 11.95
CA PRO A 218 44.17 33.11 11.28
C PRO A 218 45.09 33.72 10.21
N ASN A 219 45.59 32.93 9.25
CA ASN A 219 46.65 33.38 8.34
C ASN A 219 46.72 32.67 6.98
N ASP A 220 45.61 32.15 6.45
CA ASP A 220 45.48 31.93 5.00
C ASP A 220 44.64 33.05 4.35
N ASN A 221 44.74 33.20 3.02
CA ASN A 221 44.05 34.26 2.25
C ASN A 221 43.33 33.74 0.99
N ASP A 222 43.24 32.41 0.82
CA ASP A 222 42.43 31.82 -0.25
C ASP A 222 40.93 31.98 0.11
N LEU A 223 40.31 33.03 -0.42
CA LEU A 223 38.90 33.41 -0.24
C LEU A 223 37.97 32.63 -1.20
N GLU A 224 38.14 31.32 -1.27
CA GLU A 224 37.31 30.40 -2.07
C GLU A 224 36.91 29.18 -1.21
N GLU A 225 36.16 29.43 -0.14
CA GLU A 225 35.42 28.41 0.64
C GLU A 225 33.91 28.73 0.56
N GLU A 226 33.38 28.71 -0.67
CA GLU A 226 31.96 28.92 -0.97
C GLU A 226 31.15 27.67 -0.59
N CYS A 227 30.57 27.65 0.60
CA CYS A 227 29.52 26.69 0.96
C CYS A 227 28.53 27.28 2.00
N ASP A 228 27.91 28.40 1.66
CA ASP A 228 26.83 29.04 2.45
C ASP A 228 25.51 28.92 1.66
N PHE A 229 25.08 27.68 1.40
CA PHE A 229 23.87 27.35 0.64
C PHE A 229 22.73 26.94 1.58
N SER A 230 21.57 27.58 1.44
CA SER A 230 20.36 27.24 2.18
C SER A 230 19.82 25.84 1.80
N ASP A 231 19.44 25.07 2.82
CA ASP A 231 19.00 23.65 2.83
C ASP A 231 17.84 23.22 1.89
N TYR A 232 17.39 24.06 0.94
CA TYR A 232 16.10 23.94 0.25
C TYR A 232 16.13 24.05 -1.29
N CYS A 233 17.31 24.05 -1.92
CA CYS A 233 17.47 24.13 -3.39
C CYS A 233 17.99 22.82 -4.02
N ILE A 234 17.39 22.41 -5.13
CA ILE A 234 17.96 21.43 -6.08
C ILE A 234 18.30 22.15 -7.38
N MET A 235 19.59 22.19 -7.75
CA MET A 235 20.05 22.81 -8.99
C MET A 235 19.68 21.97 -10.22
N VAL A 236 19.00 22.57 -11.21
CA VAL A 236 18.57 21.88 -12.44
C VAL A 236 19.06 22.64 -13.68
N GLY A 237 20.32 22.39 -14.03
CA GLY A 237 21.01 23.08 -15.14
C GLY A 237 21.73 24.36 -14.70
N ASP A 238 22.27 25.07 -15.68
CA ASP A 238 23.37 26.04 -15.46
C ASP A 238 22.99 27.32 -14.67
N GLU A 239 21.71 27.68 -14.56
CA GLU A 239 21.30 29.03 -14.08
C GLU A 239 20.03 29.07 -13.18
N LYS A 240 19.50 27.95 -12.62
CA LYS A 240 18.31 27.99 -11.72
C LYS A 240 18.25 26.91 -10.63
N CYS A 241 17.84 27.35 -9.43
CA CYS A 241 17.31 26.50 -8.36
C CYS A 241 15.86 26.06 -8.65
N THR A 242 15.58 24.77 -8.43
CA THR A 242 14.24 24.25 -8.14
C THR A 242 14.08 24.20 -6.62
N CYS A 243 13.07 24.86 -6.09
CA CYS A 243 12.85 24.98 -4.65
C CYS A 243 11.87 23.92 -4.11
N TRP A 244 12.00 23.61 -2.82
CA TRP A 244 11.05 22.74 -2.12
C TRP A 244 9.65 23.36 -2.01
N ALA A 245 8.64 22.50 -1.86
CA ALA A 245 7.26 22.92 -1.61
C ALA A 245 7.18 23.76 -0.32
N GLY A 246 6.75 25.02 -0.45
CA GLY A 246 6.91 26.05 0.60
C GLY A 246 7.69 27.28 0.14
N TYR A 247 8.51 27.16 -0.93
CA TYR A 247 9.53 28.13 -1.28
C TYR A 247 9.48 28.54 -2.76
N GLU A 248 9.64 29.84 -3.03
CA GLU A 248 9.85 30.39 -4.37
C GLU A 248 11.36 30.61 -4.66
N SER A 249 11.76 30.55 -5.92
CA SER A 249 13.12 30.88 -6.33
C SER A 249 13.25 32.40 -6.57
N GLU A 250 13.90 33.11 -5.64
CA GLU A 250 14.27 34.52 -5.82
C GLU A 250 15.75 34.60 -6.26
N TYR A 251 16.11 35.66 -6.99
CA TYR A 251 17.47 35.93 -7.46
C TYR A 251 17.96 37.23 -6.82
N ASP A 252 19.11 37.19 -6.14
CA ASP A 252 19.70 38.38 -5.53
C ASP A 252 20.67 39.08 -6.49
N ASP A 253 20.25 40.24 -7.01
CA ASP A 253 21.04 41.17 -7.84
C ASP A 253 22.39 41.59 -7.18
N ILE A 254 22.56 41.41 -5.87
CA ILE A 254 23.76 41.77 -5.10
C ILE A 254 24.78 40.63 -5.05
N GLU A 255 24.31 39.39 -4.95
CA GLU A 255 25.16 38.19 -4.74
C GLU A 255 25.25 37.29 -5.99
N ASP A 256 24.51 37.61 -7.07
CA ASP A 256 24.49 36.90 -8.37
C ASP A 256 24.07 35.42 -8.24
N LEU A 257 23.18 35.16 -7.28
CA LEU A 257 22.76 33.82 -6.85
C LEU A 257 21.23 33.68 -6.82
N TRP A 258 20.75 32.47 -7.10
CA TRP A 258 19.36 32.06 -6.83
C TRP A 258 19.28 31.39 -5.47
N TYR A 259 18.28 31.76 -4.68
CA TYR A 259 18.00 31.15 -3.38
C TYR A 259 16.51 30.80 -3.26
N CYS A 260 16.22 29.87 -2.35
CA CYS A 260 14.86 29.42 -2.09
C CYS A 260 14.30 30.16 -0.87
N LYS A 261 13.31 31.01 -1.10
CA LYS A 261 12.69 31.89 -0.10
C LYS A 261 11.32 31.35 0.26
N ALA A 262 11.04 31.21 1.55
CA ALA A 262 9.71 30.81 2.01
C ALA A 262 8.66 31.82 1.52
N ILE A 263 7.56 31.33 0.96
CA ILE A 263 6.49 32.18 0.43
C ILE A 263 5.75 32.80 1.62
N GLU A 264 5.72 34.14 1.71
CA GLU A 264 5.01 34.85 2.78
C GLU A 264 3.50 34.64 2.62
N GLY A 265 2.87 33.95 3.58
CA GLY A 265 1.51 33.43 3.49
C GLY A 265 1.42 31.91 3.29
N GLY A 266 2.57 31.21 3.22
CA GLY A 266 2.63 29.76 3.08
C GLY A 266 2.38 29.27 1.65
N THR A 267 2.17 27.96 1.51
CA THR A 267 1.81 27.33 0.23
C THR A 267 0.70 26.31 0.37
N ILE A 268 -0.03 26.10 -0.72
CA ILE A 268 -0.98 25.00 -0.87
C ILE A 268 -0.70 24.20 -2.13
N TYR A 269 -0.80 22.88 -2.01
CA TYR A 269 -0.50 21.94 -3.10
C TYR A 269 -1.09 20.55 -2.84
N TRP A 270 -1.31 19.83 -3.93
CA TRP A 270 -1.65 18.41 -3.93
C TRP A 270 -0.39 17.55 -3.75
N SER A 271 -0.51 16.42 -3.04
CA SER A 271 0.59 15.49 -2.84
C SER A 271 0.19 14.01 -2.93
N GLU A 272 1.14 13.18 -3.35
CA GLU A 272 1.00 11.71 -3.42
C GLU A 272 1.20 11.02 -2.06
N ASP A 273 1.83 11.71 -1.10
CA ASP A 273 2.20 11.17 0.20
C ASP A 273 1.65 11.99 1.38
N TYR A 274 1.48 11.31 2.51
CA TYR A 274 0.88 11.86 3.73
C TYR A 274 1.79 12.84 4.50
N ILE A 275 3.04 13.04 4.06
CA ILE A 275 3.98 14.02 4.65
C ILE A 275 4.10 15.28 3.78
N GLY A 276 3.44 15.31 2.61
CA GLY A 276 3.42 16.42 1.67
C GLY A 276 4.80 16.69 1.06
N MET A 277 5.48 15.68 0.53
CA MET A 277 6.80 15.84 -0.12
C MET A 277 6.76 15.73 -1.65
N LEU A 278 5.97 14.80 -2.20
CA LEU A 278 5.82 14.59 -3.64
C LEU A 278 4.63 15.41 -4.16
N GLN A 279 4.88 16.56 -4.80
CA GLN A 279 3.81 17.36 -5.42
C GLN A 279 3.23 16.66 -6.65
N LEU A 280 1.90 16.71 -6.82
CA LEU A 280 1.18 16.15 -7.97
C LEU A 280 0.54 17.25 -8.84
N PRO A 281 0.95 17.39 -10.11
CA PRO A 281 0.20 18.16 -11.11
C PRO A 281 -0.79 17.29 -11.91
N GLU A 282 -0.54 15.98 -12.04
CA GLU A 282 -1.40 15.01 -12.71
C GLU A 282 -1.52 13.73 -11.87
N LYS A 283 -2.67 13.06 -11.88
CA LYS A 283 -2.85 11.78 -11.17
C LYS A 283 -3.78 10.82 -11.91
N ASN A 284 -3.29 9.59 -12.10
CA ASN A 284 -4.12 8.44 -12.46
C ASN A 284 -4.84 7.92 -11.20
N ILE A 285 -6.17 7.85 -11.23
CA ILE A 285 -6.97 7.40 -10.07
C ILE A 285 -7.80 6.15 -10.36
N ILE A 286 -8.17 5.48 -9.28
CA ILE A 286 -9.26 4.52 -9.16
C ILE A 286 -10.27 5.14 -8.18
N VAL A 287 -11.51 5.37 -8.63
CA VAL A 287 -12.56 6.00 -7.81
C VAL A 287 -12.89 5.12 -6.60
N GLY A 288 -12.98 5.71 -5.42
CA GLY A 288 -13.16 5.05 -4.12
C GLY A 288 -11.88 4.45 -3.52
N GLU A 289 -10.85 4.17 -4.30
CA GLU A 289 -9.63 3.48 -3.82
C GLU A 289 -8.39 4.38 -3.76
N THR A 290 -8.31 5.43 -4.60
CA THR A 290 -7.16 6.35 -4.63
C THR A 290 -7.37 7.54 -3.70
N THR A 291 -6.41 7.74 -2.79
CA THR A 291 -6.35 8.89 -1.89
C THR A 291 -5.26 9.86 -2.34
N ILE A 292 -5.55 11.17 -2.25
CA ILE A 292 -4.65 12.28 -2.55
C ILE A 292 -4.62 13.20 -1.32
N TYR A 293 -3.47 13.81 -1.04
CA TYR A 293 -3.28 14.66 0.14
C TYR A 293 -3.31 16.14 -0.26
N LEU A 294 -4.12 16.93 0.45
CA LEU A 294 -4.19 18.38 0.31
C LEU A 294 -3.34 18.98 1.42
N ILE A 295 -2.32 19.74 1.05
CA ILE A 295 -1.36 20.32 2.00
C ILE A 295 -1.55 21.83 2.04
N LYS A 296 -1.68 22.40 3.24
CA LYS A 296 -1.36 23.80 3.54
C LYS A 296 -0.12 23.80 4.43
N SER A 297 0.95 24.45 3.99
CA SER A 297 2.15 24.63 4.80
C SER A 297 2.39 26.12 5.05
N ASP A 298 2.75 26.48 6.27
CA ASP A 298 3.09 27.85 6.65
C ASP A 298 4.23 27.80 7.70
N ILE A 299 5.03 28.86 7.76
CA ILE A 299 6.16 29.00 8.67
C ILE A 299 5.81 29.71 9.99
N ASP A 300 4.59 30.25 10.13
CA ASP A 300 4.14 30.88 11.38
C ASP A 300 3.85 29.82 12.48
N PRO A 301 4.67 29.73 13.55
CA PRO A 301 4.47 28.74 14.61
C PRO A 301 3.25 29.04 15.51
N ASP A 302 2.65 30.23 15.43
CA ASP A 302 1.41 30.53 16.16
C ASP A 302 0.18 29.86 15.50
N LEU A 303 0.31 29.24 14.31
CA LEU A 303 -0.73 28.44 13.67
C LEU A 303 -0.85 27.01 14.21
N ASP A 304 0.19 26.43 14.83
CA ASP A 304 0.18 25.04 15.30
C ASP A 304 -0.97 24.79 16.32
N GLY A 305 -1.83 23.80 16.02
CA GLY A 305 -3.07 23.53 16.75
C GLY A 305 -4.31 24.28 16.21
N THR A 306 -4.18 25.09 15.16
CA THR A 306 -5.31 25.71 14.45
C THR A 306 -5.89 24.74 13.43
N GLN A 307 -7.22 24.59 13.42
CA GLN A 307 -7.96 23.84 12.40
C GLN A 307 -8.27 24.75 11.21
N VAL A 308 -8.07 24.23 10.00
CA VAL A 308 -8.44 24.88 8.73
C VAL A 308 -9.29 23.93 7.88
N GLU A 309 -10.14 24.52 7.04
CA GLU A 309 -11.03 23.82 6.10
C GLU A 309 -10.43 23.89 4.68
N PHE A 310 -10.54 22.80 3.94
CA PHE A 310 -10.07 22.61 2.58
C PHE A 310 -11.30 22.43 1.69
N GLU A 311 -11.64 23.46 0.92
CA GLU A 311 -12.78 23.44 0.01
C GLU A 311 -12.33 23.01 -1.40
N ILE A 312 -12.93 21.95 -1.96
CA ILE A 312 -12.55 21.38 -3.27
C ILE A 312 -13.57 21.77 -4.35
N TYR A 313 -13.04 22.17 -5.50
CA TYR A 313 -13.75 22.68 -6.68
C TYR A 313 -13.23 21.98 -7.96
N GLU A 314 -14.05 21.90 -9.01
CA GLU A 314 -13.58 21.63 -10.38
C GLU A 314 -13.57 22.96 -11.17
N ASP A 315 -12.49 23.24 -11.90
CA ASP A 315 -12.36 24.41 -12.77
C ASP A 315 -13.22 24.24 -14.04
N ASP A 316 -14.35 24.97 -14.11
CA ASP A 316 -15.29 24.95 -15.23
C ASP A 316 -15.39 26.35 -15.85
N TRP A 317 -15.26 26.44 -17.18
CA TRP A 317 -15.28 27.70 -17.95
C TRP A 317 -16.47 28.61 -17.59
N PHE A 318 -17.61 28.05 -17.14
CA PHE A 318 -18.81 28.81 -16.79
C PHE A 318 -19.28 28.77 -15.34
N GLY A 319 -18.40 28.41 -14.39
CA GLY A 319 -18.64 28.63 -12.97
C GLY A 319 -18.51 27.33 -12.18
N ASP A 320 -17.32 27.19 -11.65
CA ASP A 320 -16.67 26.13 -10.89
C ASP A 320 -17.65 25.31 -10.05
N ASP A 321 -17.61 23.99 -10.20
CA ASP A 321 -18.56 23.09 -9.54
C ASP A 321 -18.08 22.70 -8.13
N ASN A 322 -18.97 22.80 -7.13
CA ASN A 322 -18.66 22.54 -5.73
C ASN A 322 -18.53 21.04 -5.48
N ILE A 323 -17.33 20.56 -5.12
CA ILE A 323 -17.06 19.13 -4.91
C ILE A 323 -17.09 18.77 -3.41
N ARG A 324 -16.32 19.49 -2.60
CA ARG A 324 -16.29 19.36 -1.13
C ARG A 324 -16.21 20.74 -0.49
N THR A 325 -17.35 21.39 -0.26
CA THR A 325 -17.40 22.78 0.26
C THR A 325 -18.38 22.92 1.43
N GLY A 326 -18.24 24.00 2.22
CA GLY A 326 -19.05 24.28 3.40
C GLY A 326 -19.02 23.13 4.42
N SER A 327 -20.20 22.61 4.79
CA SER A 327 -20.31 21.47 5.73
C SER A 327 -19.66 20.17 5.24
N ASN A 328 -19.34 20.09 3.95
CA ASN A 328 -18.76 18.92 3.30
C ASN A 328 -17.29 19.16 2.93
N ALA A 329 -16.70 20.29 3.32
CA ALA A 329 -15.27 20.56 3.21
C ALA A 329 -14.46 19.57 4.06
N LEU A 330 -13.25 19.25 3.62
CA LEU A 330 -12.32 18.48 4.45
C LEU A 330 -11.71 19.43 5.49
N SER A 331 -11.21 18.91 6.61
CA SER A 331 -10.49 19.75 7.58
C SER A 331 -9.29 19.04 8.18
N ALA A 332 -8.27 19.82 8.51
CA ALA A 332 -7.08 19.34 9.20
C ALA A 332 -6.59 20.38 10.21
N THR A 333 -5.73 19.96 11.13
CA THR A 333 -5.09 20.83 12.12
C THR A 333 -3.62 21.01 11.77
N PHE A 334 -3.10 22.24 11.89
CA PHE A 334 -1.67 22.51 11.74
C PHE A 334 -0.85 21.78 12.81
N VAL A 335 0.18 21.06 12.37
CA VAL A 335 1.18 20.38 13.21
C VAL A 335 2.56 20.54 12.58
N ASN A 336 3.49 21.17 13.29
CA ASN A 336 4.82 21.57 12.80
C ASN A 336 4.79 22.37 11.48
N GLY A 337 3.85 23.31 11.33
CA GLY A 337 3.76 24.17 10.12
C GLY A 337 3.17 23.48 8.88
N LYS A 338 2.47 22.35 9.03
CA LYS A 338 1.61 21.76 7.99
C LYS A 338 0.24 21.38 8.52
N ALA A 339 -0.82 21.72 7.80
CA ALA A 339 -2.12 21.07 7.86
C ALA A 339 -2.25 20.15 6.63
N ILE A 340 -2.69 18.92 6.84
CA ILE A 340 -2.76 17.85 5.82
C ILE A 340 -4.14 17.21 5.88
N ALA A 341 -4.91 17.33 4.81
CA ALA A 341 -6.22 16.68 4.67
C ALA A 341 -6.16 15.54 3.62
N ASN A 342 -6.88 14.45 3.88
CA ASN A 342 -6.88 13.26 3.03
C ASN A 342 -8.17 13.24 2.20
N TRP A 343 -8.06 13.19 0.87
CA TRP A 343 -9.20 13.07 -0.04
C TRP A 343 -9.15 11.75 -0.80
N THR A 344 -10.04 10.83 -0.44
CA THR A 344 -10.34 9.64 -1.25
C THR A 344 -11.49 10.00 -2.19
N ILE A 345 -11.23 10.02 -3.49
CA ILE A 345 -12.17 10.56 -4.48
C ILE A 345 -13.31 9.56 -4.69
N SER A 346 -14.51 9.89 -4.24
CA SER A 346 -15.70 9.03 -4.31
C SER A 346 -16.43 9.17 -5.66
N ILE A 347 -17.46 8.35 -5.88
CA ILE A 347 -18.33 8.50 -7.05
C ILE A 347 -19.13 9.81 -7.01
N GLU A 348 -19.50 10.29 -5.81
CA GLU A 348 -20.21 11.56 -5.61
C GLU A 348 -19.38 12.76 -6.07
N ASP A 349 -18.06 12.76 -5.80
CA ASP A 349 -17.15 13.83 -6.27
C ASP A 349 -17.14 13.92 -7.81
N ILE A 350 -17.16 12.76 -8.49
CA ILE A 350 -17.14 12.64 -9.95
C ILE A 350 -18.50 12.97 -10.58
N GLU A 351 -19.61 12.69 -9.91
CA GLU A 351 -20.94 13.12 -10.38
C GLU A 351 -21.19 14.61 -10.11
N ASN A 352 -20.65 15.15 -9.03
CA ASN A 352 -20.75 16.57 -8.68
C ASN A 352 -19.96 17.49 -9.61
N SER A 353 -18.91 17.02 -10.29
CA SER A 353 -18.16 17.87 -11.23
C SER A 353 -18.82 18.03 -12.61
N LYS A 354 -19.81 17.16 -12.96
CA LYS A 354 -20.68 17.28 -14.14
C LYS A 354 -19.95 17.65 -15.46
N PRO A 355 -18.79 17.04 -15.78
CA PRO A 355 -17.79 17.59 -16.70
C PRO A 355 -18.37 17.92 -18.07
N THR A 356 -18.11 19.15 -18.55
CA THR A 356 -18.77 19.64 -19.77
C THR A 356 -18.21 18.99 -21.03
N ILE A 357 -19.08 18.83 -22.04
CA ILE A 357 -18.75 18.21 -23.34
C ILE A 357 -17.91 19.16 -24.24
N ILE A 358 -17.22 20.16 -23.66
CA ILE A 358 -16.50 21.22 -24.38
C ILE A 358 -15.01 21.23 -24.04
N GLU A 359 -14.63 21.06 -22.77
CA GLU A 359 -13.24 21.01 -22.28
C GLU A 359 -12.50 19.79 -22.88
N GLY A 360 -13.01 18.59 -22.63
CA GLY A 360 -12.59 17.35 -23.30
C GLY A 360 -11.85 16.35 -22.42
N ASP A 361 -12.64 15.60 -21.64
CA ASP A 361 -12.28 14.30 -21.03
C ASP A 361 -11.16 14.32 -19.95
N LEU A 362 -10.88 15.45 -19.32
CA LEU A 362 -10.11 15.54 -18.07
C LEU A 362 -10.96 16.19 -16.96
N PHE A 363 -10.67 15.82 -15.71
CA PHE A 363 -11.22 16.45 -14.51
C PHE A 363 -10.14 17.36 -13.92
N GLU A 364 -10.39 18.66 -13.89
CA GLU A 364 -9.39 19.70 -13.55
C GLU A 364 -9.72 20.27 -12.15
N PHE A 365 -9.23 19.62 -11.08
CA PHE A 365 -9.60 19.99 -9.70
C PHE A 365 -8.65 21.01 -9.08
N TYR A 366 -9.17 21.92 -8.27
CA TYR A 366 -8.40 22.77 -7.35
C TYR A 366 -9.01 22.79 -5.95
N PHE A 367 -8.28 23.30 -4.96
CA PHE A 367 -8.81 23.52 -3.61
C PHE A 367 -8.44 24.89 -3.05
N GLU A 368 -9.25 25.40 -2.12
CA GLU A 368 -8.97 26.62 -1.37
C GLU A 368 -8.79 26.36 0.13
N VAL A 369 -7.91 27.13 0.77
CA VAL A 369 -7.71 27.16 2.24
C VAL A 369 -7.51 28.61 2.67
N ASP A 370 -8.34 29.11 3.59
CA ASP A 370 -8.33 30.50 4.10
C ASP A 370 -8.37 31.62 3.02
N GLY A 371 -8.71 31.28 1.77
CA GLY A 371 -8.76 32.20 0.63
C GLY A 371 -7.49 32.22 -0.25
N ASP A 372 -6.55 31.30 -0.02
CA ASP A 372 -5.54 30.92 -1.01
C ASP A 372 -6.10 29.81 -1.92
N THR A 373 -5.82 29.87 -3.23
CA THR A 373 -6.23 28.87 -4.25
C THR A 373 -5.06 27.99 -4.71
N SER A 374 -5.26 26.67 -4.82
CA SER A 374 -4.20 25.71 -5.21
C SER A 374 -3.85 25.78 -6.70
N ALA A 375 -2.79 25.07 -7.10
CA ALA A 375 -2.66 24.66 -8.50
C ALA A 375 -3.77 23.66 -8.89
N ILE A 376 -4.10 23.62 -10.18
CA ILE A 376 -4.97 22.59 -10.77
C ILE A 376 -4.26 21.23 -10.70
N LEU A 377 -5.04 20.17 -10.49
CA LEU A 377 -4.65 18.77 -10.55
C LEU A 377 -5.43 18.06 -11.66
N ASP A 378 -4.71 17.62 -12.69
CA ASP A 378 -5.28 16.90 -13.84
C ASP A 378 -5.56 15.44 -13.44
N ILE A 379 -6.84 15.06 -13.32
CA ILE A 379 -7.24 13.71 -12.90
C ILE A 379 -7.70 12.86 -14.08
N ASN A 380 -7.03 11.72 -14.24
CA ASN A 380 -7.37 10.68 -15.23
C ASN A 380 -7.97 9.45 -14.52
N ILE A 381 -9.25 9.19 -14.73
CA ILE A 381 -9.94 8.02 -14.15
C ILE A 381 -9.54 6.76 -14.92
N THR A 382 -8.66 5.96 -14.31
CA THR A 382 -8.20 4.69 -14.89
C THR A 382 -9.15 3.52 -14.63
N ALA A 383 -9.91 3.59 -13.53
CA ALA A 383 -11.04 2.70 -13.27
C ALA A 383 -12.09 3.39 -12.38
N MET A 384 -13.36 3.11 -12.68
CA MET A 384 -14.47 3.25 -11.73
C MET A 384 -14.72 1.88 -11.08
N PRO A 385 -15.25 1.82 -9.84
CA PRO A 385 -15.70 0.56 -9.25
C PRO A 385 -16.77 -0.08 -10.15
N SER A 386 -16.68 -1.40 -10.37
CA SER A 386 -17.53 -2.09 -11.34
C SER A 386 -18.92 -2.43 -10.76
N CYS A 387 -19.74 -1.39 -10.61
CA CYS A 387 -21.11 -1.48 -10.11
C CYS A 387 -22.02 -2.38 -10.96
N ASP A 388 -21.68 -2.63 -12.23
CA ASP A 388 -22.32 -3.64 -13.12
C ASP A 388 -22.48 -5.04 -12.50
N THR A 389 -21.69 -5.35 -11.46
CA THR A 389 -21.70 -6.63 -10.74
C THR A 389 -22.09 -6.52 -9.27
N LYS A 390 -22.40 -5.31 -8.77
CA LYS A 390 -22.79 -5.05 -7.38
C LYS A 390 -24.27 -4.69 -7.35
N LEU A 391 -25.09 -5.56 -6.77
CA LEU A 391 -26.53 -5.38 -6.60
C LEU A 391 -26.94 -5.23 -5.13
N ARG A 392 -26.03 -5.55 -4.19
CA ARG A 392 -26.18 -5.35 -2.74
C ARG A 392 -24.83 -5.07 -2.08
N CYS A 393 -24.86 -4.57 -0.85
CA CYS A 393 -23.68 -4.49 0.02
C CYS A 393 -22.84 -5.79 0.01
N MET A 394 -23.47 -6.97 0.10
CA MET A 394 -22.77 -8.28 0.08
C MET A 394 -21.88 -8.54 -1.13
N ASP A 395 -22.09 -7.87 -2.26
CA ASP A 395 -21.23 -8.01 -3.43
C ASP A 395 -19.87 -7.29 -3.24
N TYR A 396 -19.74 -6.41 -2.24
CA TYR A 396 -18.46 -5.78 -1.87
C TYR A 396 -17.52 -6.73 -1.11
N ASN A 397 -16.22 -6.47 -1.28
CA ASN A 397 -15.20 -6.97 -0.37
C ASN A 397 -15.05 -6.03 0.83
N GLU A 398 -14.26 -6.44 1.83
CA GLU A 398 -13.95 -5.67 3.04
C GLU A 398 -13.56 -4.21 2.75
N ALA A 399 -12.61 -3.98 1.84
CA ALA A 399 -12.11 -2.65 1.49
C ALA A 399 -13.14 -1.76 0.77
N GLN A 400 -14.08 -2.34 0.02
CA GLN A 400 -15.13 -1.60 -0.70
C GLN A 400 -16.38 -1.37 0.15
N CYS A 401 -16.56 -2.13 1.24
CA CYS A 401 -17.80 -2.19 1.99
C CYS A 401 -18.16 -0.84 2.65
N GLY A 402 -17.30 -0.34 3.55
CA GLY A 402 -17.54 0.92 4.29
C GLY A 402 -17.56 2.19 3.43
N LEU A 403 -17.34 2.07 2.13
CA LEU A 403 -17.35 3.18 1.16
C LEU A 403 -18.67 3.31 0.40
N ASP A 404 -19.49 2.25 0.35
CA ASP A 404 -20.67 2.08 -0.53
C ASP A 404 -20.52 2.78 -1.90
N ALA A 405 -19.42 2.47 -2.61
CA ALA A 405 -18.98 3.22 -3.80
C ALA A 405 -19.89 3.09 -5.04
N CYS A 406 -21.07 2.47 -4.89
CA CYS A 406 -22.15 2.33 -5.86
C CYS A 406 -23.53 2.73 -5.28
N GLN A 407 -23.59 3.23 -4.04
CA GLN A 407 -24.81 3.65 -3.31
C GLN A 407 -25.87 2.54 -3.12
N ILE A 408 -25.44 1.28 -3.09
CA ILE A 408 -26.32 0.09 -3.07
C ILE A 408 -26.80 -0.30 -1.67
N ALA A 409 -26.41 0.41 -0.60
CA ALA A 409 -27.08 0.31 0.69
C ALA A 409 -28.58 0.69 0.58
N SER A 410 -28.90 1.70 -0.24
CA SER A 410 -30.27 2.14 -0.51
C SER A 410 -31.12 1.03 -1.16
N ASP A 411 -30.66 0.46 -2.28
CA ASP A 411 -31.28 -0.68 -2.97
C ASP A 411 -31.33 -1.96 -2.12
N SER A 412 -30.47 -2.08 -1.09
CA SER A 412 -30.45 -3.22 -0.15
C SER A 412 -31.50 -3.13 0.97
N LEU A 413 -32.17 -2.00 1.17
CA LEU A 413 -33.02 -1.72 2.33
C LEU A 413 -34.50 -1.48 1.96
N GLU A 414 -35.23 -2.54 1.58
CA GLU A 414 -36.65 -2.51 1.11
C GLU A 414 -37.71 -1.85 2.04
N SER A 415 -37.33 -1.29 3.19
CA SER A 415 -38.26 -0.69 4.17
C SER A 415 -37.74 0.56 4.88
N ILE A 416 -36.60 1.11 4.46
CA ILE A 416 -36.00 2.33 5.01
C ILE A 416 -36.01 3.42 3.93
N ASP A 417 -36.28 4.67 4.33
CA ASP A 417 -36.30 5.81 3.42
C ASP A 417 -34.92 6.49 3.46
N CYS A 418 -33.99 6.01 2.63
CA CYS A 418 -32.62 6.53 2.56
C CYS A 418 -32.53 7.93 1.90
N ASP A 419 -33.64 8.49 1.41
CA ASP A 419 -33.75 9.90 1.03
C ASP A 419 -34.00 10.82 2.26
N ASP A 420 -34.25 10.27 3.47
CA ASP A 420 -34.45 11.06 4.69
C ASP A 420 -33.10 11.50 5.29
N PRO A 421 -32.80 12.81 5.38
CA PRO A 421 -31.51 13.31 5.85
C PRO A 421 -31.22 13.06 7.34
N ASP A 422 -32.20 12.62 8.14
CA ASP A 422 -31.97 12.17 9.51
C ASP A 422 -31.51 10.68 9.57
N ILE A 423 -31.51 9.95 8.44
CA ILE A 423 -31.12 8.53 8.32
C ILE A 423 -29.87 8.40 7.44
N ASN A 424 -28.78 7.87 8.02
CA ASN A 424 -27.59 7.47 7.25
C ASN A 424 -27.70 5.99 6.86
N CYS A 425 -27.91 5.69 5.58
CA CYS A 425 -27.83 4.32 5.02
C CYS A 425 -26.42 4.06 4.47
N TYR A 426 -25.83 2.91 4.80
CA TYR A 426 -24.46 2.57 4.40
C TYR A 426 -24.26 1.04 4.36
N CYS A 427 -23.11 0.60 3.87
CA CYS A 427 -22.72 -0.81 3.93
C CYS A 427 -21.64 -1.00 5.02
N GLU A 428 -21.77 -2.04 5.86
CA GLU A 428 -20.89 -2.31 7.02
C GLU A 428 -20.29 -3.73 6.94
N PHE A 429 -18.99 -3.89 7.21
CA PHE A 429 -18.33 -5.19 7.07
C PHE A 429 -18.41 -6.00 8.37
N ASP A 430 -19.22 -7.05 8.37
CA ASP A 430 -19.31 -7.98 9.49
C ASP A 430 -18.11 -8.94 9.47
N GLN A 431 -17.16 -8.69 10.37
CA GLN A 431 -16.00 -9.54 10.63
C GLN A 431 -16.38 -10.95 11.11
N THR A 432 -17.60 -11.15 11.64
CA THR A 432 -18.09 -12.45 12.13
C THR A 432 -18.41 -13.40 10.98
N ASN A 433 -19.14 -12.90 9.98
CA ASN A 433 -19.52 -13.64 8.78
C ASN A 433 -18.56 -13.43 7.59
N ASN A 434 -17.56 -12.55 7.73
CA ASN A 434 -16.61 -12.16 6.67
C ASN A 434 -17.35 -11.68 5.40
N ALA A 435 -18.37 -10.84 5.59
CA ALA A 435 -19.28 -10.39 4.56
C ALA A 435 -19.69 -8.93 4.78
N CYS A 436 -19.99 -8.24 3.69
CA CYS A 436 -20.50 -6.86 3.74
C CYS A 436 -22.03 -6.87 3.86
N ALA A 437 -22.59 -6.18 4.85
CA ALA A 437 -24.03 -6.12 5.11
C ALA A 437 -24.58 -4.71 4.87
N PRO A 438 -25.86 -4.54 4.52
CA PRO A 438 -26.51 -3.24 4.65
C PRO A 438 -26.68 -2.86 6.12
N ALA A 439 -26.53 -1.59 6.41
CA ALA A 439 -26.77 -1.00 7.72
C ALA A 439 -27.40 0.38 7.56
N TRP A 440 -28.04 0.87 8.61
CA TRP A 440 -28.43 2.27 8.70
C TRP A 440 -28.40 2.75 10.15
N GLY A 441 -28.24 4.05 10.35
CA GLY A 441 -28.24 4.65 11.68
C GLY A 441 -28.80 6.07 11.69
N ILE A 442 -29.24 6.50 12.87
CA ILE A 442 -29.61 7.89 13.13
C ILE A 442 -28.46 8.48 13.95
N PRO A 443 -27.74 9.52 13.45
CA PRO A 443 -26.57 10.07 14.12
C PRO A 443 -26.80 10.43 15.59
N GLY A 444 -26.07 9.75 16.49
CA GLY A 444 -26.15 9.96 17.93
C GLY A 444 -27.29 9.22 18.66
N VAL A 445 -28.07 8.37 17.98
CA VAL A 445 -29.12 7.52 18.61
C VAL A 445 -28.70 6.05 18.64
N GLY A 446 -28.36 5.48 17.48
CA GLY A 446 -28.00 4.07 17.34
C GLY A 446 -27.98 3.61 15.88
N THR A 447 -27.66 2.32 15.67
CA THR A 447 -27.55 1.68 14.36
C THR A 447 -28.36 0.38 14.27
N CYS A 448 -28.86 0.07 13.08
CA CYS A 448 -29.49 -1.19 12.70
C CYS A 448 -28.56 -1.97 11.77
N SER A 449 -28.06 -3.12 12.21
CA SER A 449 -27.28 -4.05 11.39
C SER A 449 -28.14 -5.23 10.92
N TYR A 450 -27.77 -5.83 9.79
CA TYR A 450 -28.54 -6.89 9.12
C TYR A 450 -27.68 -8.13 8.86
N GLU A 451 -27.97 -9.25 9.54
CA GLU A 451 -27.34 -10.55 9.27
C GLU A 451 -28.16 -11.28 8.18
N GLU A 452 -27.64 -11.37 6.94
CA GLU A 452 -28.27 -12.17 5.88
C GLU A 452 -28.06 -13.68 6.12
N ILE A 453 -29.16 -14.43 6.07
CA ILE A 453 -29.21 -15.89 6.18
C ILE A 453 -29.83 -16.41 4.88
N THR A 454 -28.99 -17.08 4.07
CA THR A 454 -29.41 -17.76 2.83
C THR A 454 -28.85 -19.17 2.73
N ASP A 455 -29.75 -20.13 2.52
CA ASP A 455 -29.46 -21.51 2.08
C ASP A 455 -29.65 -21.68 0.55
N ASP A 456 -30.02 -20.59 -0.16
CA ASP A 456 -30.42 -20.65 -1.57
C ASP A 456 -29.21 -20.63 -2.51
N ASN A 457 -29.24 -21.53 -3.49
CA ASN A 457 -28.16 -21.81 -4.44
C ASN A 457 -28.49 -21.38 -5.88
N CYS A 458 -29.55 -20.60 -6.10
CA CYS A 458 -30.02 -20.15 -7.41
C CYS A 458 -30.54 -21.25 -8.35
N ASP A 459 -30.87 -22.46 -7.86
CA ASP A 459 -31.32 -23.59 -8.71
C ASP A 459 -32.62 -23.32 -9.50
N ASP A 460 -33.46 -22.36 -9.08
CA ASP A 460 -34.71 -21.99 -9.76
C ASP A 460 -34.67 -20.66 -10.54
N MET A 461 -33.48 -20.04 -10.62
CA MET A 461 -33.17 -18.69 -11.15
C MET A 461 -33.47 -17.50 -10.22
N PHE A 462 -33.90 -17.72 -8.99
CA PHE A 462 -34.02 -16.67 -7.97
C PHE A 462 -33.10 -16.95 -6.76
N LEU A 463 -32.68 -15.88 -6.08
CA LEU A 463 -31.96 -15.96 -4.81
C LEU A 463 -32.93 -15.51 -3.72
N THR A 464 -33.49 -16.48 -3.01
CA THR A 464 -34.35 -16.27 -1.84
C THR A 464 -33.47 -16.16 -0.60
N TYR A 465 -33.62 -15.08 0.15
CA TYR A 465 -32.83 -14.82 1.33
C TYR A 465 -33.71 -14.31 2.46
N SER A 466 -33.25 -14.53 3.68
CA SER A 466 -33.81 -13.96 4.90
C SER A 466 -32.76 -13.13 5.61
N TRP A 467 -33.16 -12.26 6.52
CA TRP A 467 -32.23 -11.54 7.39
C TRP A 467 -32.78 -11.43 8.80
N ILE A 468 -31.87 -11.35 9.77
CA ILE A 468 -32.18 -10.91 11.14
C ILE A 468 -31.60 -9.51 11.28
N SER A 469 -32.42 -8.53 11.67
CA SER A 469 -31.95 -7.19 11.99
C SER A 469 -31.72 -7.04 13.49
N THR A 470 -30.67 -6.30 13.86
CA THR A 470 -30.28 -6.05 15.26
C THR A 470 -30.05 -4.56 15.46
N TRP A 471 -30.80 -3.96 16.39
CA TRP A 471 -30.62 -2.57 16.81
C TRP A 471 -29.58 -2.46 17.93
N THR A 472 -28.69 -1.47 17.83
CA THR A 472 -27.68 -1.15 18.84
C THR A 472 -27.83 0.31 19.29
N ASP A 473 -28.41 0.52 20.47
CA ASP A 473 -28.56 1.85 21.08
C ASP A 473 -27.23 2.43 21.60
N LEU A 474 -27.03 3.72 21.38
CA LEU A 474 -26.00 4.52 22.07
C LEU A 474 -26.55 5.17 23.35
N GLU A 475 -27.77 5.72 23.30
CA GLU A 475 -28.56 6.09 24.49
C GLU A 475 -30.04 5.72 24.29
N ASP A 476 -30.62 5.02 25.29
CA ASP A 476 -31.98 4.42 25.32
C ASP A 476 -33.09 5.50 25.27
N LEU A 477 -33.38 5.99 24.05
CA LEU A 477 -34.33 7.06 23.76
C LEU A 477 -35.59 6.55 23.06
N ASP A 478 -36.61 6.26 23.88
CA ASP A 478 -38.01 5.99 23.51
C ASP A 478 -38.27 4.76 22.58
N GLY A 479 -37.25 3.96 22.27
CA GLY A 479 -37.39 2.67 21.55
C GLY A 479 -37.80 2.80 20.07
N VAL A 480 -37.61 3.97 19.47
CA VAL A 480 -38.03 4.25 18.08
C VAL A 480 -37.16 3.48 17.07
N GLY A 481 -35.86 3.35 17.34
CA GLY A 481 -34.92 2.60 16.50
C GLY A 481 -35.24 1.10 16.40
N GLU A 482 -35.43 0.42 17.54
CA GLU A 482 -35.87 -0.98 17.60
C GLU A 482 -37.15 -1.20 16.77
N ALA A 483 -38.13 -0.30 16.89
CA ALA A 483 -39.41 -0.37 16.18
C ALA A 483 -39.32 -0.14 14.65
N LEU A 484 -38.26 0.51 14.16
CA LEU A 484 -37.97 0.70 12.73
C LEU A 484 -37.06 -0.41 12.18
N CYS A 485 -36.09 -0.87 12.97
CA CYS A 485 -35.15 -1.93 12.63
C CYS A 485 -35.85 -3.30 12.48
N GLY A 486 -36.89 -3.57 13.29
CA GLY A 486 -37.75 -4.74 13.15
C GLY A 486 -37.13 -6.06 13.65
N GLU A 487 -37.85 -7.18 13.43
CA GLU A 487 -37.42 -8.54 13.82
C GLU A 487 -36.78 -9.33 12.64
N GLY A 488 -36.31 -8.65 11.59
CA GLY A 488 -35.83 -9.26 10.35
C GLY A 488 -36.90 -9.42 9.24
N GLY A 489 -36.53 -10.08 8.15
CA GLY A 489 -37.34 -10.16 6.93
C GLY A 489 -36.88 -11.21 5.91
N SER A 490 -37.42 -11.13 4.69
CA SER A 490 -37.03 -12.00 3.56
C SER A 490 -37.43 -11.42 2.21
N SER A 491 -36.57 -11.52 1.20
CA SER A 491 -36.85 -11.10 -0.18
C SER A 491 -36.32 -12.12 -1.20
N THR A 492 -36.53 -11.86 -2.49
CA THR A 492 -36.28 -12.79 -3.60
C THR A 492 -35.92 -12.01 -4.86
N ILE A 493 -34.61 -11.93 -5.17
CA ILE A 493 -34.14 -11.30 -6.41
C ILE A 493 -34.01 -12.33 -7.54
N PRO A 494 -34.12 -11.97 -8.82
CA PRO A 494 -33.58 -12.80 -9.89
C PRO A 494 -32.06 -12.91 -9.69
N CYS A 495 -31.51 -14.11 -9.83
CA CYS A 495 -30.07 -14.31 -9.67
C CYS A 495 -29.29 -13.46 -10.69
N PRO A 496 -28.10 -12.94 -10.33
CA PRO A 496 -27.20 -12.33 -11.31
C PRO A 496 -26.94 -13.32 -12.45
N ALA A 497 -26.78 -12.80 -13.67
CA ALA A 497 -26.82 -13.60 -14.89
C ALA A 497 -25.57 -14.47 -15.12
N GLN A 498 -25.27 -15.36 -14.16
CA GLN A 498 -24.33 -16.46 -14.32
C GLN A 498 -24.72 -17.25 -15.55
N ILE A 499 -23.97 -17.06 -16.64
CA ILE A 499 -24.13 -17.88 -17.82
C ILE A 499 -23.64 -19.28 -17.45
N GLN A 500 -24.54 -20.13 -16.97
CA GLN A 500 -24.34 -21.57 -16.90
C GLN A 500 -24.19 -22.11 -18.33
N LEU A 501 -23.00 -21.88 -18.88
CA LEU A 501 -22.48 -22.42 -20.12
C LEU A 501 -22.55 -23.94 -19.99
N SER A 502 -23.66 -24.53 -20.44
CA SER A 502 -24.05 -25.89 -20.09
C SER A 502 -23.02 -26.95 -20.52
N PHE A 503 -22.11 -26.54 -21.40
CA PHE A 503 -20.82 -27.15 -21.74
C PHE A 503 -19.98 -27.62 -20.53
N PHE A 504 -20.09 -26.99 -19.36
CA PHE A 504 -19.33 -27.36 -18.15
C PHE A 504 -19.98 -28.43 -17.27
N ASN A 505 -21.19 -28.90 -17.59
CA ASN A 505 -21.72 -30.12 -16.95
C ASN A 505 -20.74 -31.29 -17.20
N TYR A 506 -20.49 -32.14 -16.20
CA TYR A 506 -19.52 -33.24 -16.29
C TYR A 506 -19.77 -34.18 -17.48
N TYR A 507 -21.03 -34.39 -17.89
CA TYR A 507 -21.37 -35.14 -19.10
C TYR A 507 -20.83 -34.47 -20.37
N ASN A 508 -20.90 -33.14 -20.46
CA ASN A 508 -20.42 -32.38 -21.60
C ASN A 508 -18.88 -32.29 -21.60
N ALA A 509 -18.24 -32.19 -20.45
CA ALA A 509 -16.78 -32.36 -20.32
C ALA A 509 -16.32 -33.74 -20.87
N ILE A 510 -17.01 -34.82 -20.49
CA ILE A 510 -16.74 -36.17 -21.03
C ILE A 510 -16.96 -36.21 -22.55
N VAL A 511 -18.04 -35.63 -23.08
CA VAL A 511 -18.31 -35.56 -24.52
C VAL A 511 -17.21 -34.79 -25.27
N ILE A 512 -16.74 -33.67 -24.72
CA ILE A 512 -15.65 -32.87 -25.29
C ILE A 512 -14.34 -33.67 -25.31
N ILE A 513 -13.98 -34.34 -24.22
CA ILE A 513 -12.79 -35.21 -24.14
C ILE A 513 -12.85 -36.34 -25.18
N VAL A 514 -14.02 -37.00 -25.31
CA VAL A 514 -14.24 -38.06 -26.32
C VAL A 514 -14.18 -37.52 -27.75
N LEU A 515 -14.72 -36.32 -28.01
CA LEU A 515 -14.66 -35.65 -29.31
C LEU A 515 -13.22 -35.30 -29.69
N ILE A 516 -12.45 -34.73 -28.77
CA ILE A 516 -11.02 -34.43 -28.95
C ILE A 516 -10.24 -35.71 -29.22
N ALA A 517 -10.44 -36.77 -28.43
CA ALA A 517 -9.80 -38.06 -28.64
C ALA A 517 -10.10 -38.65 -30.03
N LEU A 518 -11.37 -38.56 -30.50
CA LEU A 518 -11.77 -38.97 -31.85
C LEU A 518 -11.08 -38.14 -32.95
N ILE A 519 -10.99 -36.82 -32.79
CA ILE A 519 -10.31 -35.93 -33.74
C ILE A 519 -8.82 -36.29 -33.85
N TYR A 520 -8.11 -36.43 -32.72
CA TYR A 520 -6.71 -36.86 -32.69
C TYR A 520 -6.51 -38.25 -33.28
N PHE A 521 -7.42 -39.19 -33.02
CA PHE A 521 -7.41 -40.54 -33.60
C PHE A 521 -7.56 -40.51 -35.14
N LEU A 522 -8.51 -39.74 -35.67
CA LEU A 522 -8.74 -39.57 -37.11
C LEU A 522 -7.52 -38.93 -37.81
N ILE A 523 -6.92 -37.90 -37.19
CA ILE A 523 -5.67 -37.29 -37.66
C ILE A 523 -4.53 -38.33 -37.67
N GLY A 524 -4.41 -39.14 -36.61
CA GLY A 524 -3.44 -40.24 -36.50
C GLY A 524 -3.60 -41.31 -37.59
N LEU A 525 -4.83 -41.72 -37.91
CA LEU A 525 -5.13 -42.65 -39.00
C LEU A 525 -4.72 -42.08 -40.38
N ASN A 526 -4.95 -40.78 -40.62
CA ASN A 526 -4.57 -40.15 -41.88
C ASN A 526 -3.04 -39.98 -42.01
N LYS A 527 -2.32 -39.67 -40.92
CA LYS A 527 -0.84 -39.69 -40.87
C LYS A 527 -0.28 -41.08 -41.25
N LYS A 528 -0.93 -42.19 -40.84
CA LYS A 528 -0.54 -43.56 -41.23
C LYS A 528 -0.75 -43.86 -42.74
N LYS A 529 -1.80 -43.32 -43.36
CA LYS A 529 -2.06 -43.48 -44.82
C LYS A 529 -0.99 -42.79 -45.68
N LEU A 530 -0.53 -41.61 -45.27
CA LEU A 530 0.52 -40.85 -45.99
C LEU A 530 1.87 -41.58 -45.99
N LYS A 531 2.32 -42.11 -44.84
CA LYS A 531 3.58 -42.86 -44.74
C LYS A 531 3.61 -44.10 -45.67
N ARG A 532 2.46 -44.77 -45.89
CA ARG A 532 2.39 -45.88 -46.87
C ARG A 532 2.63 -45.41 -48.31
N LYS A 533 1.99 -44.32 -48.77
CA LYS A 533 2.18 -43.78 -50.13
C LYS A 533 3.64 -43.36 -50.40
N ALA A 534 4.30 -42.74 -49.42
CA ALA A 534 5.70 -42.31 -49.54
C ALA A 534 6.67 -43.48 -49.76
N ASN A 535 6.45 -44.61 -49.07
CA ASN A 535 7.29 -45.80 -49.22
C ASN A 535 7.09 -46.51 -50.57
N THR A 536 5.85 -46.54 -51.09
CA THR A 536 5.58 -47.07 -52.44
C THR A 536 6.33 -46.29 -53.52
N LEU A 537 6.35 -44.95 -53.45
CA LEU A 537 7.08 -44.11 -54.42
C LEU A 537 8.61 -44.35 -54.39
N LYS A 538 9.19 -44.56 -53.21
CA LYS A 538 10.63 -44.86 -53.06
C LYS A 538 11.01 -46.22 -53.68
N GLY A 539 10.10 -47.19 -53.70
CA GLY A 539 10.32 -48.50 -54.32
C GLY A 539 10.50 -48.42 -55.85
N THR A 540 9.64 -47.68 -56.54
CA THR A 540 9.63 -47.62 -58.02
C THR A 540 10.90 -47.00 -58.60
N ARG A 541 11.54 -46.07 -57.89
CA ARG A 541 12.75 -45.35 -58.37
C ARG A 541 14.01 -46.22 -58.34
N LYS A 542 14.01 -47.39 -57.66
CA LYS A 542 15.15 -48.31 -57.58
C LYS A 542 15.20 -49.39 -58.68
N LYS A 543 14.23 -49.41 -59.62
CA LYS A 543 14.22 -50.30 -60.82
C LYS A 543 14.54 -49.58 -62.14
N LYS A 544 15.19 -48.40 -62.08
CA LYS A 544 15.76 -47.69 -63.25
C LYS A 544 17.23 -47.33 -62.99
N LYS A 545 18.07 -48.36 -62.91
CA LYS A 545 19.52 -48.33 -63.10
C LYS A 545 19.98 -49.74 -63.48
#